data_AF-A0A376TT01-F1
#
_entry.id   AF-A0A376TT01-F1
#
_cell.length_a   1.000
_cell.length_b   1.000
_cell.length_c   1.000
_cell.angle_alpha   90.00
_cell.angle_beta   90.00
_cell.angle_gamma   90.00
#
_symmetry.space_group_name_H-M   'P 1'
#
loop_
_entity.id
_entity.type
_entity.pdbx_description
1 polymer ?
#
loop_
_entity_poly.entity_id
_entity_poly.type
_entity_poly.pdbx_seq_one_letter_code
_entity_poly.pdbx_strand_id
1 'polypeptide(L)'
;MRHPNAGAVLVIGLGCENNQVAAFRETLGDIDPERVHFMICQQQDDEIEAGIEHLHQLYNVMRNDKREPGKLSELKFGLECGGSDGLSGITANPMLGAFL
;
A
#
# COMPACT_ATOMS: atom_id res chain seq x y z
N MET A 1 0.15 -4.03 1.75
CA MET A 1 -1.27 -3.74 1.50
C MET A 1 -1.82 -2.62 2.38
N ARG A 2 -1.58 -2.57 3.69
CA ARG A 2 -2.14 -1.53 4.60
C ARG A 2 -1.28 -0.27 4.76
N HIS A 3 -0.46 0.07 3.77
CA HIS A 3 0.36 1.28 3.88
C HIS A 3 -0.57 2.50 3.74
N PRO A 4 -0.55 3.49 4.65
CA PRO A 4 -1.50 4.61 4.63
C PRO A 4 -1.41 5.46 3.36
N ASN A 5 -0.26 5.44 2.67
CA ASN A 5 -0.09 6.12 1.38
C ASN A 5 -0.67 5.34 0.18
N ALA A 6 -1.18 4.13 0.35
CA ALA A 6 -1.88 3.38 -0.68
C ALA A 6 -3.40 3.61 -0.52
N GLY A 7 -3.96 4.54 -1.29
CA GLY A 7 -5.39 4.87 -1.17
C GLY A 7 -6.34 3.79 -1.72
N ALA A 8 -5.85 2.90 -2.58
CA ALA A 8 -6.54 1.69 -3.02
C ALA A 8 -5.51 0.69 -3.57
N VAL A 9 -5.90 -0.59 -3.64
CA VAL A 9 -5.03 -1.68 -4.07
C VAL A 9 -5.80 -2.71 -4.89
N LEU A 10 -5.21 -3.14 -6.00
CA LEU A 10 -5.64 -4.32 -6.75
C LEU A 10 -4.68 -5.48 -6.45
N VAL A 11 -5.21 -6.59 -5.96
CA VAL A 11 -4.47 -7.82 -5.70
C VAL A 11 -4.72 -8.79 -6.84
N ILE A 12 -3.67 -9.15 -7.57
CA ILE A 12 -3.76 -10.05 -8.73
C ILE A 12 -3.13 -11.40 -8.38
N GLY A 13 -3.85 -12.49 -8.65
CA GLY A 13 -3.36 -13.85 -8.53
C GLY A 13 -3.49 -14.63 -9.84
N LEU A 14 -2.51 -15.50 -10.12
CA LEU A 14 -2.51 -16.30 -11.35
C LEU A 14 -3.57 -17.42 -11.37
N GLY A 15 -3.89 -18.03 -10.22
CA GLY A 15 -4.96 -19.03 -10.09
C GLY A 15 -4.53 -20.50 -10.05
N CYS A 16 -3.40 -20.87 -10.67
CA CYS A 16 -2.98 -22.29 -10.75
C CYS A 16 -2.43 -22.87 -9.44
N GLU A 17 -1.91 -22.02 -8.55
CA GLU A 17 -1.28 -22.45 -7.30
C GLU A 17 -2.12 -22.04 -6.11
N ASN A 18 -3.12 -22.87 -5.81
CA ASN A 18 -3.62 -23.05 -4.46
C ASN A 18 -4.36 -21.86 -3.83
N ASN A 19 -5.49 -21.41 -4.40
CA ASN A 19 -6.49 -20.53 -3.74
C ASN A 19 -5.92 -19.39 -2.86
N GLN A 20 -4.77 -18.82 -3.24
CA GLN A 20 -4.04 -17.90 -2.36
C GLN A 20 -4.82 -16.63 -2.18
N VAL A 21 -5.57 -16.17 -3.19
CA VAL A 21 -6.32 -14.92 -3.10
C VAL A 21 -7.46 -15.01 -2.08
N ALA A 22 -8.19 -16.13 -2.01
CA ALA A 22 -9.26 -16.28 -1.02
C ALA A 22 -8.71 -16.50 0.40
N ALA A 23 -7.70 -17.36 0.57
CA ALA A 23 -7.03 -17.54 1.87
C ALA A 23 -6.30 -16.26 2.33
N PHE A 24 -5.72 -15.51 1.40
CA PHE A 24 -5.11 -14.21 1.65
C PHE A 24 -6.17 -13.18 2.05
N ARG A 25 -7.33 -13.18 1.41
CA ARG A 25 -8.47 -12.35 1.83
C ARG A 25 -8.91 -12.65 3.26
N GLU A 26 -8.95 -13.92 3.66
CA GLU A 26 -9.28 -14.29 5.04
C GLU A 26 -8.24 -13.79 6.06
N THR A 27 -6.94 -13.80 5.71
CA THR A 27 -5.87 -13.26 6.57
C THR A 27 -5.81 -11.72 6.59
N LEU A 28 -6.38 -11.05 5.60
CA LEU A 28 -6.39 -9.60 5.50
C LEU A 28 -7.35 -8.91 6.50
N GLY A 29 -8.23 -9.65 7.17
CA GLY A 29 -9.17 -9.10 8.15
C GLY A 29 -10.17 -8.13 7.54
N ASP A 30 -10.53 -7.07 8.27
CA ASP A 30 -11.45 -6.04 7.78
C ASP A 30 -10.78 -5.21 6.67
N ILE A 31 -11.38 -5.22 5.48
CA ILE A 31 -10.91 -4.52 4.29
C ILE A 31 -12.07 -3.75 3.69
N ASP A 32 -11.78 -2.53 3.25
CA ASP A 32 -12.74 -1.73 2.50
C ASP A 32 -12.88 -2.30 1.08
N PRO A 33 -14.03 -2.89 0.72
CA PRO A 33 -14.24 -3.49 -0.60
C PRO A 33 -14.26 -2.45 -1.72
N GLU A 34 -14.48 -1.16 -1.44
CA GLU A 34 -14.40 -0.09 -2.45
C GLU A 34 -12.95 0.30 -2.77
N ARG A 35 -12.00 -0.07 -1.91
CA ARG A 35 -10.58 0.28 -2.03
C ARG A 35 -9.65 -0.91 -2.22
N VAL A 36 -10.14 -2.14 -2.03
CA VAL A 36 -9.34 -3.35 -2.20
C VAL A 36 -10.07 -4.31 -3.12
N HIS A 37 -9.57 -4.43 -4.35
CA HIS A 37 -10.09 -5.36 -5.34
C HIS A 37 -9.17 -6.58 -5.45
N PHE A 38 -9.75 -7.70 -5.86
CA PHE A 38 -9.04 -8.95 -6.10
C PHE A 38 -9.39 -9.48 -7.47
N MET A 39 -8.39 -9.92 -8.23
CA MET A 39 -8.56 -10.49 -9.55
C MET A 39 -7.76 -11.79 -9.67
N ILE A 40 -8.41 -12.82 -10.21
CA ILE A 40 -7.74 -14.08 -10.57
C ILE A 40 -7.66 -14.13 -12.10
N CYS A 41 -6.45 -14.06 -12.63
CA CYS A 41 -6.12 -14.06 -14.06
C CYS A 41 -6.84 -15.18 -14.84
N GLN A 42 -6.68 -16.43 -14.40
CA GLN A 42 -7.29 -17.60 -15.05
C GLN A 42 -8.82 -17.66 -15.03
N GLN A 43 -9.50 -16.73 -14.34
CA GLN A 43 -10.96 -16.61 -14.34
C GLN A 43 -11.46 -15.52 -15.28
N GLN A 44 -10.57 -14.83 -15.99
CA GLN A 44 -10.88 -13.76 -16.92
C GLN A 44 -10.52 -14.21 -18.34
N ASP A 45 -11.38 -13.87 -19.30
CA ASP A 45 -11.11 -14.13 -20.72
C ASP A 45 -10.04 -13.15 -21.27
N ASP A 46 -10.11 -11.88 -20.85
CA ASP A 46 -9.08 -10.85 -21.06
C ASP A 46 -8.64 -10.27 -19.72
N GLU A 47 -7.49 -10.73 -19.24
CA GLU A 47 -6.93 -10.34 -17.94
C GLU A 47 -6.52 -8.85 -17.89
N ILE A 48 -6.15 -8.28 -19.05
CA ILE A 48 -5.71 -6.90 -19.14
C ILE A 48 -6.92 -5.98 -19.05
N GLU A 49 -7.96 -6.25 -19.83
CA GLU A 49 -9.20 -5.48 -19.81
C GLU A 49 -9.84 -5.50 -18.42
N ALA A 50 -9.99 -6.70 -17.82
CA ALA A 50 -10.52 -6.85 -16.47
C ALA A 50 -9.67 -6.10 -15.42
N GLY A 51 -8.34 -6.17 -15.53
CA GLY A 51 -7.43 -5.44 -14.65
C GLY A 51 -7.59 -3.92 -14.77
N ILE A 52 -7.71 -3.41 -15.99
CA ILE A 52 -7.94 -1.99 -16.27
C ILE A 52 -9.29 -1.54 -15.69
N GLU A 53 -10.35 -2.34 -15.84
CA GLU A 53 -11.66 -2.03 -15.28
C GLU A 53 -11.61 -1.89 -13.75
N HIS A 54 -10.97 -2.83 -13.06
CA HIS A 54 -10.75 -2.73 -11.62
C HIS A 54 -9.98 -1.47 -11.23
N LEU A 55 -8.92 -1.14 -11.97
CA LEU A 55 -8.12 0.07 -11.71
C LEU A 55 -8.95 1.35 -11.89
N HIS A 56 -9.84 1.40 -12.89
CA HIS A 56 -10.75 2.54 -13.09
C HIS A 56 -11.73 2.69 -11.93
N GLN A 57 -12.30 1.59 -11.44
CA GLN A 57 -13.21 1.60 -10.30
C GLN A 57 -12.49 2.11 -9.04
N LEU A 58 -11.31 1.56 -8.74
CA LEU A 58 -10.48 2.00 -7.60
C LEU A 58 -10.08 3.48 -7.71
N TYR A 59 -9.68 3.92 -8.92
CA TYR A 59 -9.35 5.31 -9.18
C TYR A 59 -10.54 6.25 -8.94
N ASN A 60 -11.75 5.85 -9.33
CA ASN A 60 -12.95 6.66 -9.14
C ASN A 60 -13.31 6.87 -7.66
N VAL A 61 -12.93 5.93 -6.80
CA VAL A 61 -13.04 6.08 -5.34
C VAL A 61 -11.95 7.03 -4.85
N MET A 62 -10.68 6.72 -5.12
CA MET A 62 -9.52 7.47 -4.60
C MET A 62 -9.44 8.92 -5.07
N ARG A 63 -9.91 9.24 -6.28
CA ARG A 63 -9.79 10.59 -6.86
C ARG A 63 -10.51 11.67 -6.06
N ASN A 64 -11.43 11.27 -5.18
CA ASN A 64 -12.17 12.19 -4.31
C ASN A 64 -11.47 12.43 -2.97
N ASP A 65 -10.39 11.72 -2.68
CA ASP A 65 -9.61 11.88 -1.45
C ASP A 65 -8.99 13.27 -1.37
N LYS A 66 -9.10 13.88 -0.19
CA LYS A 66 -8.56 15.21 0.07
C LYS A 66 -7.67 15.16 1.29
N ARG A 67 -6.63 15.99 1.26
CA ARG A 67 -5.78 16.21 2.43
C ARG A 67 -6.60 16.93 3.50
N GLU A 68 -6.51 16.43 4.71
CA GLU A 68 -7.11 17.05 5.89
C GLU A 68 -6.03 17.35 6.93
N PRO A 69 -6.24 18.33 7.82
CA PRO A 69 -5.36 18.53 8.96
C PRO A 69 -5.31 17.26 9.83
N GLY A 70 -4.12 16.66 9.95
CA GLY A 70 -3.86 15.50 10.81
C GLY A 70 -3.00 15.85 12.02
N LYS A 71 -2.81 14.89 12.91
CA LYS A 71 -1.91 15.02 14.06
C LYS A 71 -0.51 14.51 13.70
N LEU A 72 0.53 15.15 14.25
CA LEU A 72 1.91 14.68 14.09
C LEU A 72 2.08 13.22 14.56
N SER A 73 1.31 12.80 15.57
CA SER A 73 1.30 11.41 16.09
C SER A 73 0.83 10.35 15.09
N GLU A 74 0.19 10.74 13.99
CA GLU A 74 -0.28 9.82 12.94
C GLU A 74 0.82 9.51 11.92
N LEU A 75 1.90 10.30 11.92
CA LEU A 75 3.02 10.11 11.00
C LEU A 75 3.94 8.98 11.47
N LYS A 76 4.38 8.17 10.50
CA LYS A 76 5.44 7.17 10.69
C LYS A 76 6.67 7.64 9.95
N PHE A 77 7.75 7.92 10.70
CA PHE A 77 9.03 8.31 10.15
C PHE A 77 9.92 7.08 10.02
N GLY A 78 10.35 6.77 8.79
CA GLY A 78 11.43 5.81 8.53
C GLY A 78 12.75 6.56 8.50
N LEU A 79 13.75 6.07 9.23
CA LEU A 79 15.11 6.59 9.20
C LEU A 79 16.01 5.55 8.57
N GLU A 80 16.71 5.95 7.52
CA GLU A 80 17.72 5.11 6.87
C GLU A 80 19.04 5.89 6.86
N CYS A 81 20.12 5.23 7.25
CA CYS A 81 21.45 5.76 7.03
C CYS A 81 21.94 5.31 5.64
N GLY A 82 22.44 6.26 4.84
CA GLY A 82 23.08 5.97 3.55
C GLY A 82 24.52 5.46 3.73
N GLY A 83 25.48 6.15 3.11
CA GLY A 83 26.91 5.87 3.31
C GLY A 83 27.41 6.44 4.64
N SER A 84 28.08 5.62 5.44
CA SER A 84 28.67 6.05 6.71
C SER A 84 29.80 7.05 6.47
N ASP A 85 29.57 8.32 6.80
CA ASP A 85 30.59 9.37 6.97
C ASP A 85 30.90 9.51 8.47
N GLY A 86 32.18 9.66 8.84
CA GLY A 86 32.64 9.84 10.22
C GLY A 86 32.01 11.03 10.95
N LEU A 87 31.40 11.99 10.25
CA LEU A 87 30.67 13.12 10.83
C LEU A 87 29.17 12.87 11.05
N SER A 88 28.58 11.85 10.42
CA SER A 88 27.14 11.59 10.51
C SER A 88 26.71 11.21 11.94
N GLY A 89 27.59 10.51 12.68
CA GLY A 89 27.37 10.15 14.08
C GLY A 89 27.44 11.32 15.07
N ILE A 90 27.96 12.47 14.65
CA ILE A 90 28.13 13.67 15.50
C ILE A 90 27.09 14.74 15.15
N THR A 91 26.62 14.78 13.89
CA THR A 91 25.75 15.84 13.38
C THR A 91 24.32 15.37 13.09
N ALA A 92 24.12 14.66 11.99
CA ALA A 92 22.79 14.29 11.50
C ALA A 92 22.05 13.30 12.41
N ASN A 93 22.74 12.28 12.93
CA ASN A 93 22.08 11.25 13.74
C ASN A 93 21.64 11.76 15.13
N PRO A 94 22.45 12.55 15.87
CA PRO A 94 22.00 13.15 17.13
C PRO A 94 20.84 14.13 16.96
N MET A 95 20.82 14.91 15.87
CA MET A 95 19.70 15.82 15.58
C MET A 95 18.40 15.07 15.27
N LEU A 96 18.47 14.00 14.47
CA LEU A 96 17.32 13.13 14.19
C LEU A 96 16.81 12.44 15.46
N GLY A 97 17.71 12.02 16.35
CA GLY A 97 17.36 11.43 17.64
C GLY A 97 16.68 12.39 18.63
N ALA A 98 16.91 13.71 18.51
CA ALA A 98 16.22 14.71 19.33
C ALA A 98 14.85 15.13 18.77
N PHE A 99 14.59 14.85 17.49
CA PHE A 99 13.32 15.14 16.82
C PHE A 99 12.25 14.07 17.07
N LEU A 100 12.67 12.81 17.28
CA LEU A 100 11.80 11.68 17.62
C LEU A 100 11.56 11.58 19.13
#